data_AF-A0A4D4KEZ7-F1
#
_entry.id   AF-A0A4D4KEZ7-F1
#
_cell.length_a   1.000
_cell.length_b   1.000
_cell.length_c   1.000
_cell.angle_alpha   90.00
_cell.angle_beta   90.00
_cell.angle_gamma   90.00
#
_symmetry.space_group_name_H-M   'P 1'
#
loop_
_entity.id
_entity.type
_entity.pdbx_description
1 polymer ?
#
loop_
_entity_poly.entity_id
_entity_poly.type
_entity_poly.pdbx_seq_one_letter_code
_entity_poly.pdbx_strand_id
1 'polypeptide(L)'
;MKNTKSSSCKVDFGRSAASLTITDAKNAHIWASGDCPEGSASALVEVEGSGETKRTVEWDRKRSAEHCATPSGSASAKPGTYLVEVKVDGLGTAKVSFVLEKD
;
A
#
# COMPACT_ATOMS: atom_id res chain seq x y z
N MET A 1 -0.60 3.29 -11.68
CA MET A 1 -0.21 2.10 -12.47
C MET A 1 -0.33 2.45 -13.94
N LYS A 2 0.74 2.22 -14.71
CA LYS A 2 0.77 2.49 -16.15
C LYS A 2 0.68 1.18 -16.94
N ASN A 3 -0.19 1.14 -17.95
CA ASN A 3 -0.24 0.07 -18.93
C ASN A 3 0.65 0.46 -20.13
N THR A 4 1.68 -0.33 -20.41
CA THR A 4 2.61 -0.08 -21.53
C THR A 4 2.22 -0.80 -22.82
N LYS A 5 1.17 -1.64 -22.79
CA LYS A 5 0.64 -2.34 -23.96
C LYS A 5 -0.43 -1.52 -24.65
N SER A 6 -0.69 -1.80 -25.93
CA SER A 6 -1.74 -1.14 -26.72
C SER A 6 -3.15 -1.63 -26.39
N SER A 7 -3.31 -2.84 -25.86
CA SER A 7 -4.60 -3.39 -25.44
C SER A 7 -4.91 -3.00 -23.99
N SER A 8 -6.20 -2.84 -23.66
CA SER A 8 -6.62 -2.71 -22.26
C SER A 8 -6.29 -3.98 -21.46
N CYS A 9 -6.15 -3.82 -20.14
CA CYS A 9 -6.03 -4.94 -19.22
C CYS A 9 -6.91 -4.71 -17.97
N LYS A 10 -7.26 -5.79 -17.28
CA LYS A 10 -7.98 -5.72 -16.00
C LYS A 10 -7.04 -6.12 -14.86
N VAL A 11 -7.10 -5.36 -13.79
CA VAL A 11 -6.26 -5.54 -12.60
C VAL A 11 -7.16 -5.51 -11.37
N ASP A 12 -6.99 -6.48 -10.48
CA ASP A 12 -7.72 -6.51 -9.22
C ASP A 12 -7.00 -5.64 -8.18
N PHE A 13 -7.66 -4.57 -7.73
CA PHE A 13 -7.22 -3.74 -6.62
C PHE A 13 -8.05 -3.98 -5.34
N GLY A 14 -8.68 -5.16 -5.25
CA GLY A 14 -9.33 -5.63 -4.04
C GLY A 14 -8.30 -5.81 -2.92
N ARG A 15 -8.73 -5.69 -1.66
CA ARG A 15 -7.83 -5.70 -0.50
C ARG A 15 -7.03 -7.01 -0.34
N SER A 16 -7.52 -8.11 -0.89
CA SER A 16 -6.81 -9.40 -0.93
C SER A 16 -5.76 -9.48 -2.05
N ALA A 17 -5.96 -8.76 -3.15
CA ALA A 17 -5.10 -8.80 -4.34
C ALA A 17 -4.11 -7.65 -4.40
N ALA A 18 -4.34 -6.55 -3.68
CA ALA A 18 -3.47 -5.37 -3.66
C ALA A 18 -3.25 -4.85 -2.25
N SER A 19 -1.99 -4.64 -1.89
CA SER A 19 -1.59 -4.11 -0.58
C SER A 19 -0.53 -3.02 -0.70
N LEU A 20 -0.62 -2.05 0.22
CA LEU A 20 0.41 -1.07 0.50
C LEU A 20 0.88 -1.31 1.93
N THR A 21 2.18 -1.49 2.11
CA THR A 21 2.82 -1.70 3.42
C THR A 21 3.86 -0.62 3.65
N ILE A 22 3.90 -0.12 4.89
CA ILE A 22 4.88 0.85 5.37
C ILE A 22 5.73 0.18 6.45
N THR A 23 7.05 0.22 6.28
CA THR A 23 8.02 -0.27 7.25
C THR A 23 9.03 0.83 7.61
N ASP A 24 9.62 0.76 8.79
CA ASP A 24 10.72 1.66 9.16
C ASP A 24 12.08 1.17 8.60
N ALA A 25 13.13 1.96 8.82
CA ALA A 25 14.50 1.62 8.41
C ALA A 25 15.06 0.32 9.02
N LYS A 26 14.40 -0.25 10.05
CA LYS A 26 14.74 -1.55 10.65
C LYS A 26 13.86 -2.68 10.12
N ASN A 27 13.07 -2.43 9.08
CA ASN A 27 12.06 -3.32 8.54
C ASN A 27 10.95 -3.67 9.56
N ALA A 28 10.75 -2.86 10.59
CA ALA A 28 9.64 -3.06 11.51
C ALA A 28 8.35 -2.63 10.83
N HIS A 29 7.29 -3.41 11.01
CA HIS A 29 5.95 -3.07 10.54
C HIS A 29 5.44 -1.78 11.19
N ILE A 30 4.92 -0.88 10.35
CA ILE A 30 4.36 0.39 10.78
C ILE A 30 2.88 0.43 10.47
N TRP A 31 2.49 0.09 9.23
CA TRP A 31 1.11 0.16 8.77
C TRP A 31 0.95 -0.64 7.48
N ALA A 32 -0.22 -1.23 7.25
CA ALA A 32 -0.61 -1.69 5.92
C ALA A 32 -2.09 -1.46 5.63
N SER A 33 -2.42 -1.30 4.35
CA SER A 33 -3.80 -1.13 3.88
C SER A 33 -4.71 -2.32 4.17
N GLY A 34 -4.11 -3.49 4.45
CA GLY A 34 -4.79 -4.73 4.78
C GLY A 34 -4.76 -5.10 6.27
N ASP A 35 -4.18 -4.28 7.15
CA ASP A 35 -4.03 -4.62 8.57
C ASP A 35 -5.36 -4.81 9.28
N CYS A 36 -6.35 -3.99 8.96
CA CYS A 36 -7.71 -4.13 9.45
C CYS A 36 -8.67 -4.27 8.27
N PRO A 37 -8.84 -5.49 7.74
CA PRO A 37 -9.61 -5.70 6.52
C PRO A 37 -11.10 -5.57 6.80
N GLU A 38 -11.76 -4.63 6.12
CA GLU A 38 -13.22 -4.62 5.98
C GLU A 38 -13.59 -5.24 4.63
N GLY A 39 -13.90 -6.54 4.67
CA GLY A 39 -14.25 -7.32 3.48
C GLY A 39 -13.07 -7.66 2.55
N SER A 40 -13.32 -8.60 1.65
CA SER A 40 -12.33 -9.15 0.70
C SER A 40 -12.83 -9.14 -0.75
N ALA A 41 -13.81 -8.29 -1.05
CA ALA A 41 -14.37 -8.18 -2.39
C ALA A 41 -13.29 -7.73 -3.40
N SER A 42 -13.26 -8.40 -4.55
CA SER A 42 -12.47 -7.96 -5.70
C SER A 42 -12.89 -6.56 -6.14
N ALA A 43 -11.92 -5.77 -6.57
CA ALA A 43 -12.13 -4.45 -7.14
C ALA A 43 -11.40 -4.36 -8.48
N LEU A 44 -12.00 -4.98 -9.50
CA LEU A 44 -11.46 -5.00 -10.86
C LEU A 44 -11.50 -3.60 -11.48
N VAL A 45 -10.35 -3.14 -11.93
CA VAL A 45 -10.19 -1.88 -12.65
C VAL A 45 -9.64 -2.19 -14.04
N GLU A 46 -10.31 -1.67 -15.05
CA GLU A 46 -9.79 -1.67 -16.41
C GLU A 46 -8.78 -0.53 -16.57
N VAL A 47 -7.64 -0.84 -17.16
CA VAL A 47 -6.59 0.12 -17.49
C VAL A 47 -6.44 0.14 -19.00
N GLU A 48 -6.83 1.26 -19.60
CA GLU A 48 -6.75 1.47 -21.04
C GLU A 48 -5.34 1.20 -21.59
N GLY A 49 -5.28 0.79 -22.85
CA GLY A 49 -4.03 0.62 -23.56
C GLY A 49 -3.22 1.91 -23.58
N SER A 50 -1.92 1.82 -23.28
CA SER A 50 -1.01 2.97 -23.11
C SER A 50 -1.46 3.98 -22.03
N GLY A 51 -2.46 3.62 -21.23
CA GLY A 51 -3.09 4.47 -20.22
C GLY A 51 -2.48 4.34 -18.83
N GLU A 52 -3.06 5.08 -17.88
CA GLU A 52 -2.70 5.03 -16.47
C GLU A 52 -3.95 5.09 -15.59
N THR A 53 -3.93 4.38 -14.47
CA THR A 53 -4.87 4.55 -13.37
C THR A 53 -4.14 4.96 -12.10
N LYS A 54 -4.73 5.85 -11.31
CA LYS A 54 -4.17 6.35 -10.05
C LYS A 54 -5.13 6.06 -8.91
N ARG A 55 -4.59 5.61 -7.79
CA ARG A 55 -5.28 5.51 -6.51
C ARG A 55 -4.40 6.15 -5.45
N THR A 56 -5.02 6.96 -4.61
CA THR A 56 -4.36 7.62 -3.48
C THR A 56 -4.76 6.91 -2.21
N VAL A 57 -3.78 6.61 -1.37
CA VAL A 57 -3.97 6.11 -0.01
C VAL A 57 -3.49 7.20 0.91
N GLU A 58 -4.39 7.70 1.76
CA GLU A 58 -4.04 8.64 2.80
C GLU A 58 -3.69 7.87 4.08
N TRP A 59 -2.61 8.30 4.73
CA TRP A 59 -2.14 7.72 5.98
C TRP A 59 -1.89 8.82 7.00
N ASP A 60 -2.55 8.74 8.15
CA ASP A 60 -2.52 9.75 9.21
C ASP A 60 -1.35 9.57 10.20
N ARG A 61 -0.31 8.83 9.77
CA ARG A 61 0.85 8.41 10.58
C ARG A 61 0.50 7.46 11.74
N LYS A 62 -0.76 7.02 11.91
CA LYS A 62 -1.07 6.01 12.95
C LYS A 62 -0.51 4.66 12.56
N ARG A 63 0.05 3.97 13.54
CA ARG A 63 0.48 2.58 13.33
C ARG A 63 -0.74 1.67 13.30
N SER A 64 -0.63 0.58 12.55
CA SER A 64 -1.58 -0.53 12.60
C SER A 64 -0.82 -1.84 12.71
N ALA A 65 -1.55 -2.91 13.01
CA ALA A 65 -1.04 -4.27 13.03
C ALA A 65 -2.07 -5.19 12.41
N GLU A 66 -1.60 -6.31 11.88
CA GLU A 66 -2.43 -7.33 11.24
C GLU A 66 -3.62 -7.73 12.12
N HIS A 67 -4.74 -8.05 11.47
CA HIS A 67 -6.01 -8.43 12.11
C HIS A 67 -6.56 -7.40 13.10
N CYS A 68 -6.38 -6.10 12.81
CA CYS A 68 -6.78 -5.00 13.67
C CYS A 68 -6.17 -5.08 15.09
N ALA A 69 -5.02 -5.75 15.25
CA ALA A 69 -4.37 -5.90 16.54
C ALA A 69 -3.82 -4.55 17.05
N THR A 70 -3.53 -4.48 18.34
CA THR A 70 -2.87 -3.32 18.95
C THR A 70 -1.42 -3.25 18.46
N PRO A 71 -1.00 -2.16 17.79
CA PRO A 71 0.37 -2.00 17.32
C PRO A 71 1.35 -1.91 18.49
N SER A 72 2.55 -2.47 18.31
CA SER A 72 3.62 -2.32 19.31
C SER A 72 4.26 -0.93 19.24
N GLY A 73 4.74 -0.42 20.38
CA GLY A 73 5.43 0.87 20.45
C GLY A 73 4.48 2.07 20.49
N SER A 74 4.91 3.20 19.92
CA SER A 74 4.09 4.42 19.92
C SER A 74 2.88 4.31 19.00
N ALA A 75 1.75 4.92 19.38
CA ALA A 75 0.53 4.94 18.57
C ALA A 75 0.71 5.55 17.17
N SER A 76 1.65 6.50 17.03
CA SER A 76 2.00 7.13 15.75
C SER A 76 3.44 6.85 15.37
N ALA A 77 3.69 6.80 14.06
CA ALA A 77 5.02 6.74 13.47
C ALA A 77 5.84 7.99 13.84
N LYS A 78 7.08 7.77 14.24
CA LYS A 78 8.00 8.85 14.65
C LYS A 78 8.73 9.45 13.44
N PRO A 79 9.36 10.62 13.58
CA PRO A 79 10.27 11.11 12.55
C PRO A 79 11.35 10.07 12.22
N GLY A 80 11.67 9.91 10.94
CA GLY A 80 12.59 8.88 10.46
C GLY A 80 12.39 8.51 8.99
N THR A 81 13.17 7.53 8.52
CA THR A 81 13.06 7.00 7.15
C THR A 81 12.17 5.78 7.13
N TYR A 82 11.29 5.73 6.13
CA TYR A 82 10.31 4.68 5.92
C TYR A 82 10.38 4.16 4.49
N LEU A 83 9.96 2.92 4.31
CA LEU A 83 9.81 2.25 3.02
C LEU A 83 8.32 1.94 2.80
N VAL A 84 7.79 2.43 1.69
CA VAL A 84 6.51 1.95 1.14
C VAL A 84 6.79 0.82 0.16
N GLU A 85 6.10 -0.29 0.35
CA GLU A 85 6.01 -1.37 -0.64
C GLU A 85 4.57 -1.49 -1.13
N VAL A 86 4.39 -1.57 -2.45
CA VAL A 86 3.10 -1.83 -3.08
C VAL A 86 3.18 -3.16 -3.80
N LYS A 87 2.25 -4.06 -3.47
CA LYS A 87 2.09 -5.37 -4.12
C LYS A 87 0.72 -5.45 -4.75
N VAL A 88 0.67 -5.98 -5.95
CA VAL A 88 -0.58 -6.28 -6.67
C VAL A 88 -0.39 -7.63 -7.33
N ASP A 89 -1.33 -8.55 -7.11
CA ASP A 89 -1.28 -9.90 -7.65
C ASP A 89 -1.15 -9.89 -9.17
N GLY A 90 -0.29 -10.77 -9.69
CA GLY A 90 0.05 -10.82 -11.11
C GLY A 90 0.96 -9.68 -11.60
N LEU A 91 1.39 -8.77 -10.73
CA LEU A 91 2.34 -7.70 -11.02
C LEU A 91 3.58 -7.77 -10.11
N GLY A 92 4.61 -7.02 -10.46
CA GLY A 92 5.79 -6.85 -9.63
C GLY A 92 5.51 -6.01 -8.37
N THR A 93 6.46 -6.01 -7.44
CA THR A 93 6.44 -5.11 -6.27
C THR A 93 7.08 -3.78 -6.62
N ALA A 94 6.39 -2.67 -6.33
CA ALA A 94 6.98 -1.34 -6.37
C ALA A 94 7.42 -0.93 -4.97
N LYS A 95 8.56 -0.23 -4.86
CA LYS A 95 9.08 0.25 -3.57
C LYS A 95 9.53 1.69 -3.68
N VAL A 96 9.29 2.47 -2.63
CA VAL A 96 9.76 3.86 -2.53
C VAL A 96 10.06 4.22 -1.08
N SER A 97 11.18 4.90 -0.85
CA SER A 97 11.55 5.39 0.48
C SER A 97 11.14 6.85 0.64
N PHE A 98 10.74 7.24 1.84
CA PHE A 98 10.42 8.62 2.20
C PHE A 98 10.87 8.93 3.63
N VAL A 99 10.99 10.23 3.94
CA VAL A 99 11.35 10.71 5.27
C VAL A 99 10.14 11.40 5.89
N LEU A 100 9.87 11.05 7.14
CA LEU A 100 8.97 11.76 8.02
C LEU A 100 9.80 12.74 8.85
N GLU A 101 9.57 14.04 8.66
CA GLU A 101 10.25 15.07 9.43
C GLU A 101 9.63 15.22 10.84
N LYS A 102 10.35 15.94 11.70
CA LYS A 102 9.79 16.48 12.94
C LYS A 102 8.88 17.64 12.56
N ASP A 103 7.71 17.67 13.17
CA ASP A 103 6.81 18.82 13.09
C ASP A 103 7.41 20.02 13.85
#